data_AF-A0AAD9MJB3-F1
#
_entry.id   AF-A0AAD9MJB3-F1
#
_cell.length_a   1.000
_cell.length_b   1.000
_cell.length_c   1.000
_cell.angle_alpha   90.00
_cell.angle_beta   90.00
_cell.angle_gamma   90.00
#
_symmetry.space_group_name_H-M   'P 1'
#
loop_
_entity.id
_entity.type
_entity.pdbx_description
1 polymer ?
#
loop_
_entity_poly.entity_id
_entity_poly.type
_entity_poly.pdbx_seq_one_letter_code
_entity_poly.pdbx_strand_id
1 'polypeptide(L)'
;MANSKFEYVRDFEQPDKLLPNTWIVVRIDGRGFTKFAAKYGFEKPNDKRALDLMNSAAKAVVTEMPEITIAYGISDEYSFVFHKTCTLFERRASKLVATIVSTFTAHYIFNWSGQFPDKPLSPPLPSFDGRAVCYPSLQNLRDYLSWRQADCHINNLYNTAFWALIQQGGLDAKEAEKLLSGTLAADKNEILFSRFQVNYNNEPEIFKKGSVVFRDYELVDPGHNSSIST
;
A
#
# COMPACT_ATOMS: atom_id res chain seq x y z
N MET A 1 -38.64 -22.61 6.75
CA MET A 1 -37.43 -22.69 5.90
C MET A 1 -37.12 -24.15 5.70
N ALA A 2 -37.02 -24.62 4.46
CA ALA A 2 -36.70 -26.02 4.18
C ALA A 2 -35.19 -26.22 4.43
N ASN A 3 -34.84 -26.81 5.57
CA ASN A 3 -33.47 -27.20 5.85
C ASN A 3 -33.11 -28.34 4.90
N SER A 4 -32.20 -28.05 3.96
CA SER A 4 -31.69 -29.03 3.01
C SER A 4 -30.95 -30.13 3.75
N LYS A 5 -31.04 -31.38 3.26
CA LYS A 5 -30.21 -32.50 3.78
C LYS A 5 -28.70 -32.24 3.68
N PHE A 6 -28.29 -31.21 2.94
CA PHE A 6 -26.90 -30.79 2.78
C PHE A 6 -26.49 -29.64 3.71
N GLU A 7 -27.37 -29.11 4.57
CA GLU A 7 -27.07 -27.94 5.40
C GLU A 7 -25.91 -28.16 6.39
N TYR A 8 -25.68 -29.41 6.81
CA TYR A 8 -24.58 -29.79 7.71
C TYR A 8 -23.20 -29.36 7.21
N VAL A 9 -23.01 -29.12 5.89
CA VAL A 9 -21.71 -28.68 5.37
C VAL A 9 -21.33 -27.27 5.84
N ARG A 10 -22.29 -26.47 6.30
CA ARG A 10 -22.05 -25.13 6.87
C ARG A 10 -21.28 -25.20 8.18
N ASP A 11 -21.42 -26.29 8.93
CA ASP A 11 -20.74 -26.46 10.23
C ASP A 11 -19.21 -26.64 10.09
N PHE A 12 -18.72 -26.84 8.87
CA PHE A 12 -17.28 -26.91 8.58
C PHE A 12 -16.63 -25.51 8.44
N GLU A 13 -17.42 -24.45 8.26
CA GLU A 13 -16.92 -23.08 8.22
C GLU A 13 -16.31 -22.71 9.57
N GLN A 14 -15.03 -22.30 9.56
CA GLN A 14 -14.33 -21.93 10.79
C GLN A 14 -14.61 -20.47 11.16
N PRO A 15 -14.91 -20.16 12.44
CA PRO A 15 -15.01 -18.79 12.90
C PRO A 15 -13.68 -18.05 12.74
N ASP A 16 -13.71 -16.85 12.18
CA ASP A 16 -12.54 -16.02 11.89
C ASP A 16 -12.68 -14.59 12.44
N LYS A 17 -13.41 -14.46 13.55
CA LYS A 17 -13.71 -13.18 14.20
C LYS A 17 -12.47 -12.61 14.88
N LEU A 18 -12.11 -11.39 14.51
CA LEU A 18 -11.00 -10.65 15.09
C LEU A 18 -11.32 -10.15 16.51
N LEU A 19 -10.31 -10.14 17.38
CA LEU A 19 -10.43 -9.76 18.79
C LEU A 19 -11.14 -8.39 18.94
N PRO A 20 -12.16 -8.24 19.80
CA PRO A 20 -12.78 -6.94 20.07
C PRO A 20 -11.80 -5.93 20.69
N ASN A 21 -12.11 -4.63 20.57
CA ASN A 21 -11.33 -3.53 21.16
C ASN A 21 -9.86 -3.45 20.72
N THR A 22 -9.51 -4.07 19.58
CA THR A 22 -8.21 -3.93 18.92
C THR A 22 -8.33 -3.18 17.61
N TRP A 23 -7.31 -2.41 17.27
CA TRP A 23 -7.14 -1.86 15.94
C TRP A 23 -6.97 -3.01 14.96
N ILE A 24 -7.62 -2.93 13.80
CA ILE A 24 -7.45 -3.91 12.74
C ILE A 24 -6.64 -3.24 11.63
N VAL A 25 -5.54 -3.85 11.24
CA VAL A 25 -4.82 -3.47 10.03
C VAL A 25 -5.00 -4.55 8.99
N VAL A 26 -5.56 -4.20 7.84
CA VAL A 26 -5.57 -5.05 6.67
C VAL A 26 -4.46 -4.56 5.73
N ARG A 27 -3.41 -5.37 5.58
CA ARG A 27 -2.33 -5.09 4.63
C ARG A 27 -2.53 -5.92 3.37
N ILE A 28 -2.43 -5.27 2.21
CA ILE A 28 -2.42 -5.90 0.90
C ILE A 28 -1.04 -5.75 0.24
N ASP A 29 -0.68 -6.71 -0.60
CA ASP A 29 0.61 -6.77 -1.29
C ASP A 29 0.44 -7.29 -2.73
N GLY A 30 1.15 -6.67 -3.67
CA GLY A 30 1.10 -6.99 -5.09
C GLY A 30 1.68 -8.37 -5.41
N ARG A 31 0.86 -9.29 -5.93
CA ARG A 31 1.32 -10.64 -6.27
C ARG A 31 2.24 -10.63 -7.49
N GLY A 32 3.52 -10.93 -7.26
CA GLY A 32 4.52 -11.05 -8.32
C GLY A 32 4.83 -9.72 -9.00
N PHE A 33 4.71 -8.61 -8.26
CA PHE A 33 4.79 -7.26 -8.81
C PHE A 33 6.15 -6.92 -9.44
N THR A 34 7.24 -7.60 -9.04
CA THR A 34 8.53 -7.50 -9.75
C THR A 34 8.43 -7.88 -11.22
N LYS A 35 7.74 -8.99 -11.54
CA LYS A 35 7.53 -9.45 -12.92
C LYS A 35 6.52 -8.56 -13.64
N PHE A 36 5.49 -8.11 -12.92
CA PHE A 36 4.49 -7.19 -13.44
C PHE A 36 5.10 -5.84 -13.86
N ALA A 37 5.89 -5.23 -12.97
CA ALA A 37 6.62 -3.99 -13.22
C ALA A 37 7.57 -4.11 -14.42
N ALA A 38 8.25 -5.25 -14.56
CA ALA A 38 9.09 -5.52 -15.73
C ALA A 38 8.27 -5.63 -17.02
N LYS A 39 7.15 -6.38 -17.00
CA LYS A 39 6.24 -6.55 -18.15
C LYS A 39 5.72 -5.21 -18.68
N TYR A 40 5.37 -4.29 -17.79
CA TYR A 40 4.83 -2.98 -18.16
C TYR A 40 5.90 -1.88 -18.18
N GLY A 41 7.18 -2.21 -18.06
CA GLY A 41 8.29 -1.27 -18.17
C GLY A 41 8.15 -0.10 -17.20
N PHE A 42 7.97 -0.40 -15.91
CA PHE A 42 7.96 0.61 -14.86
C PHE A 42 9.34 1.24 -14.71
N GLU A 43 9.34 2.55 -14.49
CA GLU A 43 10.55 3.30 -14.19
C GLU A 43 11.22 2.80 -12.91
N LYS A 44 12.55 2.90 -12.88
CA LYS A 44 13.39 2.45 -11.78
C LYS A 44 14.26 3.62 -11.31
N PRO A 45 14.40 3.84 -9.99
CA PRO A 45 13.96 2.98 -8.90
C PRO A 45 12.44 3.00 -8.62
N ASN A 46 11.75 4.07 -8.99
CA ASN A 46 10.33 4.28 -8.71
C ASN A 46 9.59 4.74 -9.97
N ASP A 47 8.35 4.29 -10.14
CA ASP A 47 7.45 4.78 -11.19
C ASP A 47 6.31 5.57 -10.53
N LYS A 48 6.30 6.89 -10.76
CA LYS A 48 5.30 7.79 -10.16
C LYS A 48 3.88 7.43 -10.59
N ARG A 49 3.67 6.98 -11.83
CA ARG A 49 2.35 6.59 -12.36
C ARG A 49 1.84 5.35 -11.64
N ALA A 50 2.72 4.39 -11.38
CA ALA A 50 2.37 3.19 -10.63
C ALA A 50 1.97 3.51 -9.18
N LEU A 51 2.70 4.40 -8.51
CA LEU A 51 2.37 4.83 -7.15
C LEU A 51 1.07 5.66 -7.11
N ASP A 52 0.86 6.53 -8.09
CA ASP A 52 -0.39 7.29 -8.22
C ASP A 52 -1.59 6.36 -8.47
N LEU A 53 -1.39 5.29 -9.25
CA LEU A 53 -2.41 4.26 -9.46
C LEU A 53 -2.75 3.53 -8.16
N MET A 54 -1.73 3.10 -7.39
CA MET A 54 -1.92 2.50 -6.06
C MET A 54 -2.68 3.45 -5.13
N ASN A 55 -2.32 4.73 -5.14
CA ASN A 55 -3.00 5.75 -4.33
C ASN A 55 -4.44 6.01 -4.77
N SER A 56 -4.71 6.00 -6.08
CA SER A 56 -6.06 6.13 -6.62
C SER A 56 -6.95 4.97 -6.15
N ALA A 57 -6.45 3.73 -6.25
CA ALA A 57 -7.15 2.55 -5.75
C ALA A 57 -7.37 2.60 -4.22
N ALA A 58 -6.37 3.02 -3.46
CA ALA A 58 -6.50 3.18 -2.01
C ALA A 58 -7.54 4.24 -1.62
N LYS A 59 -7.56 5.39 -2.31
CA LYS A 59 -8.57 6.43 -2.10
C LYS A 59 -9.97 5.92 -2.33
N ALA A 60 -10.18 5.09 -3.36
CA ALA A 60 -11.47 4.47 -3.61
C ALA A 60 -11.89 3.51 -2.47
N VAL A 61 -10.98 2.65 -2.00
CA VAL A 61 -11.24 1.78 -0.84
C VAL A 61 -11.59 2.60 0.40
N VAL A 62 -10.80 3.64 0.72
CA VAL A 62 -11.07 4.50 1.88
C VAL A 62 -12.41 5.20 1.73
N THR A 63 -12.80 5.62 0.52
CA THR A 63 -14.08 6.28 0.23
C THR A 63 -15.27 5.33 0.43
N GLU A 64 -15.18 4.10 -0.08
CA GLU A 64 -16.24 3.09 -0.01
C GLU A 64 -16.38 2.43 1.36
N MET A 65 -15.33 2.49 2.20
CA MET A 65 -15.32 1.90 3.55
C MET A 65 -15.04 2.98 4.62
N PRO A 66 -16.08 3.69 5.10
CA PRO A 66 -15.93 4.80 6.06
C PRO A 66 -15.30 4.42 7.40
N GLU A 67 -15.32 3.14 7.77
CA GLU A 67 -14.71 2.62 8.99
C GLU A 67 -13.17 2.64 8.95
N ILE A 68 -12.58 2.85 7.78
CA ILE A 68 -11.13 3.03 7.62
C ILE A 68 -10.75 4.44 8.07
N THR A 69 -9.90 4.48 9.08
CA THR A 69 -9.42 5.72 9.72
C THR A 69 -8.24 6.34 8.98
N ILE A 70 -7.28 5.51 8.58
CA ILE A 70 -6.07 5.92 7.87
C ILE A 70 -5.61 4.74 7.01
N ALA A 71 -5.02 5.05 5.87
CA ALA A 71 -4.35 4.09 5.03
C ALA A 71 -2.96 4.59 4.67
N TYR A 72 -2.00 3.68 4.56
CA TYR A 72 -0.61 3.98 4.26
C TYR A 72 -0.08 3.04 3.18
N GLY A 73 0.50 3.59 2.12
CA GLY A 73 1.00 2.83 0.97
C GLY A 73 2.46 3.09 0.66
N ILE A 74 3.19 2.02 0.34
CA ILE A 74 4.60 2.04 -0.09
C ILE A 74 4.79 0.98 -1.19
N SER A 75 5.57 1.28 -2.23
CA SER A 75 5.81 0.34 -3.34
C SER A 75 4.48 -0.25 -3.89
N ASP A 76 4.32 -1.56 -3.76
CA ASP A 76 3.21 -2.41 -4.17
C ASP A 76 2.36 -2.90 -2.98
N GLU A 77 2.58 -2.38 -1.77
CA GLU A 77 1.76 -2.65 -0.58
C GLU A 77 0.93 -1.45 -0.12
N TYR A 78 -0.23 -1.75 0.47
CA TYR A 78 -1.08 -0.77 1.16
C TYR A 78 -1.62 -1.34 2.47
N SER A 79 -1.66 -0.51 3.51
CA SER A 79 -2.17 -0.86 4.84
C SER A 79 -3.41 -0.03 5.14
N PHE A 80 -4.52 -0.66 5.48
CA PHE A 80 -5.78 0.00 5.83
C PHE A 80 -6.10 -0.24 7.31
N VAL A 81 -6.30 0.84 8.06
CA VAL A 81 -6.49 0.78 9.51
C VAL A 81 -7.94 1.06 9.87
N PHE A 82 -8.60 0.07 10.48
CA PHE A 82 -9.91 0.23 11.08
C PHE A 82 -9.81 0.60 12.55
N HIS A 83 -10.70 1.48 12.99
CA HIS A 83 -10.78 1.87 14.39
C HIS A 83 -11.07 0.65 15.29
N LYS A 84 -10.56 0.68 16.53
CA LYS A 84 -10.69 -0.44 17.48
C LYS A 84 -12.14 -0.85 17.82
N THR A 85 -13.09 0.06 17.63
CA THR A 85 -14.53 -0.16 17.84
C THR A 85 -15.27 -0.62 16.58
N CYS A 86 -14.59 -0.82 15.45
CA CYS A 86 -15.21 -1.25 14.20
C CYS A 86 -15.96 -2.58 14.38
N THR A 87 -17.21 -2.62 13.91
CA THR A 87 -18.07 -3.82 13.94
C THR A 87 -18.39 -4.34 12.54
N LEU A 88 -17.81 -3.74 11.49
CA LEU A 88 -18.04 -4.09 10.09
C LEU A 88 -17.83 -5.60 9.86
N PHE A 89 -18.80 -6.22 9.19
CA PHE A 89 -18.86 -7.67 8.93
C PHE A 89 -18.69 -8.55 10.17
N GLU A 90 -19.11 -8.06 11.34
CA GLU A 90 -18.92 -8.71 12.64
C GLU A 90 -17.43 -8.98 12.96
N ARG A 91 -16.53 -8.18 12.39
CA ARG A 91 -15.07 -8.32 12.50
C ARG A 91 -14.51 -9.63 11.93
N ARG A 92 -15.20 -10.27 10.99
CA ARG A 92 -14.69 -11.46 10.29
C ARG A 92 -13.50 -11.08 9.40
N ALA A 93 -12.35 -11.68 9.67
CA ALA A 93 -11.10 -11.39 8.97
C ALA A 93 -11.22 -11.62 7.46
N SER A 94 -11.80 -12.75 7.04
CA SER A 94 -12.00 -13.11 5.64
C SER A 94 -12.84 -12.08 4.90
N LYS A 95 -13.90 -11.55 5.51
CA LYS A 95 -14.76 -10.54 4.90
C LYS A 95 -14.04 -9.21 4.74
N LEU A 96 -13.33 -8.76 5.77
CA LEU A 96 -12.56 -7.51 5.70
C LEU A 96 -11.45 -7.60 4.64
N VAL A 97 -10.66 -8.69 4.65
CA VAL A 97 -9.58 -8.90 3.69
C VAL A 97 -10.12 -9.04 2.27
N ALA A 98 -11.12 -9.89 2.04
CA ALA A 98 -11.67 -10.10 0.71
C ALA A 98 -12.30 -8.83 0.13
N THR A 99 -13.01 -8.04 0.96
CA THR A 99 -13.59 -6.76 0.52
C THR A 99 -12.50 -5.78 0.12
N ILE A 100 -11.50 -5.55 0.97
CA ILE A 100 -10.39 -4.63 0.64
C ILE A 100 -9.65 -5.08 -0.62
N VAL A 101 -9.24 -6.36 -0.69
CA VAL A 101 -8.47 -6.88 -1.83
C VAL A 101 -9.27 -6.78 -3.13
N SER A 102 -10.56 -7.15 -3.11
CA SER A 102 -11.41 -7.11 -4.30
C SER A 102 -11.67 -5.68 -4.76
N THR A 103 -12.05 -4.77 -3.85
CA THR A 103 -12.27 -3.36 -4.17
C THR A 103 -10.97 -2.71 -4.67
N PHE A 104 -9.84 -2.93 -4.00
CA PHE A 104 -8.55 -2.38 -4.42
C PHE A 104 -8.14 -2.88 -5.81
N THR A 105 -8.23 -4.20 -6.05
CA THR A 105 -7.87 -4.80 -7.34
C THR A 105 -8.77 -4.25 -8.46
N ALA A 106 -10.08 -4.15 -8.22
CA ALA A 106 -11.03 -3.63 -9.19
C ALA A 106 -10.70 -2.19 -9.58
N HIS A 107 -10.44 -1.32 -8.60
CA HIS A 107 -10.06 0.07 -8.84
C HIS A 107 -8.66 0.21 -9.46
N TYR A 108 -7.71 -0.65 -9.12
CA TYR A 108 -6.40 -0.68 -9.76
C TYR A 108 -6.52 -0.98 -11.27
N ILE A 109 -7.35 -1.96 -11.63
CA ILE A 109 -7.60 -2.31 -13.04
C ILE A 109 -8.40 -1.21 -13.74
N PHE A 110 -9.47 -0.71 -13.11
CA PHE A 110 -10.33 0.32 -13.67
C PHE A 110 -9.56 1.62 -13.97
N ASN A 111 -8.73 2.07 -13.03
CA ASN A 111 -7.97 3.31 -13.16
C ASN A 111 -6.67 3.15 -13.96
N TRP A 112 -6.30 1.94 -14.37
CA TRP A 112 -5.04 1.66 -15.05
C TRP A 112 -4.83 2.53 -16.30
N SER A 113 -5.85 2.60 -17.17
CA SER A 113 -5.79 3.32 -18.43
C SER A 113 -5.54 4.83 -18.26
N GLY A 114 -5.92 5.40 -17.12
CA GLY A 114 -5.63 6.80 -16.80
C GLY A 114 -4.16 7.08 -16.49
N GLN A 115 -3.42 6.08 -16.00
CA GLN A 115 -1.99 6.18 -15.67
C GLN A 115 -1.08 5.58 -16.76
N PHE A 116 -1.59 4.62 -17.51
CA PHE A 116 -0.88 3.87 -18.54
C PHE A 116 -1.72 3.73 -19.83
N PRO A 117 -2.03 4.84 -20.52
CA PRO A 117 -2.92 4.83 -21.69
C PRO A 117 -2.36 3.98 -22.85
N ASP A 118 -1.04 3.99 -23.05
CA ASP A 118 -0.39 3.29 -24.15
C ASP A 118 0.01 1.84 -23.83
N LYS A 119 -0.30 1.36 -22.62
CA LYS A 119 0.11 0.03 -22.14
C LYS A 119 -1.10 -0.74 -21.61
N PRO A 120 -2.03 -1.20 -22.47
CA PRO A 120 -3.23 -1.89 -22.01
C PRO A 120 -2.89 -3.15 -21.21
N LEU A 121 -3.67 -3.41 -20.16
CA LEU A 121 -3.51 -4.62 -19.35
C LEU A 121 -3.77 -5.87 -20.19
N SER A 122 -2.91 -6.86 -20.01
CA SER A 122 -3.04 -8.20 -20.56
C SER A 122 -2.77 -9.25 -19.49
N PRO A 123 -3.35 -10.47 -19.61
CA PRO A 123 -3.11 -11.56 -18.68
C PRO A 123 -1.62 -11.90 -18.50
N PRO A 124 -1.19 -12.34 -17.30
CA PRO A 124 -1.96 -12.34 -16.05
C PRO A 124 -2.26 -10.90 -15.58
N LEU A 125 -3.47 -10.68 -15.10
CA LEU A 125 -3.92 -9.40 -14.55
C LEU A 125 -3.28 -9.14 -13.17
N PRO A 126 -3.13 -7.88 -12.75
CA PRO A 126 -2.65 -7.58 -11.41
C PRO A 126 -3.60 -8.18 -10.38
N SER A 127 -3.03 -8.71 -9.31
CA SER A 127 -3.78 -9.23 -8.17
C SER A 127 -3.01 -8.96 -6.91
N PHE A 128 -3.73 -8.93 -5.78
CA PHE A 128 -3.17 -8.63 -4.48
C PHE A 128 -3.48 -9.77 -3.51
N ASP A 129 -2.55 -10.06 -2.61
CA ASP A 129 -2.88 -10.80 -1.41
C ASP A 129 -3.31 -9.85 -0.29
N GLY A 130 -3.81 -10.39 0.81
CA GLY A 130 -4.16 -9.58 1.95
C GLY A 130 -4.14 -10.37 3.25
N ARG A 131 -3.87 -9.69 4.35
CA ARG A 131 -3.92 -10.24 5.71
C ARG A 131 -4.45 -9.22 6.69
N ALA A 132 -5.18 -9.68 7.70
CA ALA A 132 -5.64 -8.86 8.83
C ALA A 132 -4.78 -9.12 10.07
N VAL A 133 -4.38 -8.06 10.77
CA VAL A 133 -3.60 -8.12 12.01
C VAL A 133 -4.27 -7.24 13.06
N CYS A 134 -4.38 -7.75 14.29
CA CYS A 134 -4.90 -7.00 15.43
C CYS A 134 -3.77 -6.33 16.21
N TYR A 135 -3.90 -5.04 16.52
CA TYR A 135 -3.02 -4.33 17.42
C TYR A 135 -3.80 -3.86 18.67
N PRO A 136 -3.38 -4.25 19.88
CA PRO A 136 -4.19 -4.04 21.09
C PRO A 136 -4.12 -2.60 21.61
N SER A 137 -3.10 -1.83 21.24
CA SER A 137 -2.90 -0.46 21.70
C SER A 137 -2.62 0.49 20.53
N LEU A 138 -2.85 1.78 20.76
CA LEU A 138 -2.45 2.82 19.80
C LEU A 138 -0.93 2.85 19.61
N GLN A 139 -0.15 2.53 20.65
CA GLN A 139 1.31 2.47 20.53
C GLN A 139 1.73 1.38 19.52
N ASN A 140 1.18 0.17 19.61
CA ASN A 140 1.52 -0.90 18.67
C ASN A 140 1.11 -0.56 17.23
N LEU A 141 -0.02 0.14 17.04
CA LEU A 141 -0.42 0.65 15.73
C LEU A 141 0.57 1.68 15.19
N ARG A 142 1.01 2.63 16.03
CA ARG A 142 2.02 3.63 15.64
C ARG A 142 3.34 2.98 15.29
N ASP A 143 3.78 1.99 16.08
CA ASP A 143 5.01 1.24 15.82
C ASP A 143 4.92 0.49 14.50
N TYR A 144 3.77 -0.12 14.20
CA TYR A 144 3.52 -0.74 12.90
C TYR A 144 3.64 0.26 11.74
N LEU A 145 2.96 1.40 11.80
CA LEU A 145 3.03 2.41 10.73
C LEU A 145 4.45 2.98 10.59
N SER A 146 5.14 3.19 11.71
CA SER A 146 6.53 3.65 11.74
C SER A 146 7.47 2.61 11.12
N TRP A 147 7.24 1.32 11.40
CA TRP A 147 7.97 0.22 10.79
C TRP A 147 7.77 0.18 9.27
N ARG A 148 6.54 0.36 8.78
CA ARG A 148 6.28 0.46 7.33
C ARG A 148 6.99 1.66 6.71
N GLN A 149 6.99 2.82 7.37
CA GLN A 149 7.70 4.00 6.85
C GLN A 149 9.23 3.85 6.88
N ALA A 150 9.79 3.24 7.92
CA ALA A 150 11.21 2.92 7.98
C ALA A 150 11.63 1.97 6.85
N ASP A 151 10.80 0.93 6.60
CA ASP A 151 11.02 -0.02 5.50
C ASP A 151 11.02 0.68 4.13
N CYS A 152 10.08 1.60 3.88
CA CYS A 152 10.08 2.43 2.69
C CYS A 152 11.36 3.25 2.53
N HIS A 153 11.82 3.91 3.60
CA HIS A 153 13.03 4.72 3.53
C HIS A 153 14.28 3.88 3.22
N ILE A 154 14.41 2.73 3.88
CA ILE A 154 15.54 1.79 3.68
C ILE A 154 15.53 1.26 2.26
N ASN A 155 14.39 0.75 1.79
CA ASN A 155 14.25 0.17 0.47
C ASN A 155 14.44 1.21 -0.64
N ASN A 156 13.88 2.42 -0.47
CA ASN A 156 14.03 3.48 -1.47
C ASN A 156 15.49 3.96 -1.59
N LEU A 157 16.20 4.15 -0.47
CA LEU A 157 17.60 4.54 -0.49
C LEU A 157 18.47 3.47 -1.15
N TYR A 158 18.24 2.20 -0.81
CA TYR A 158 18.93 1.07 -1.45
C TYR A 158 18.65 1.03 -2.96
N ASN A 159 17.38 1.07 -3.36
CA ASN A 159 16.98 0.98 -4.77
C ASN A 159 17.50 2.16 -5.59
N THR A 160 17.49 3.37 -5.03
CA THR A 160 18.03 4.56 -5.72
C THR A 160 19.52 4.41 -5.98
N ALA A 161 20.30 4.00 -4.98
CA ALA A 161 21.73 3.73 -5.16
C ALA A 161 21.97 2.57 -6.16
N PHE A 162 21.21 1.49 -6.03
CA PHE A 162 21.32 0.30 -6.89
C PHE A 162 21.07 0.64 -8.36
N TRP A 163 19.98 1.34 -8.66
CA TRP A 163 19.65 1.70 -10.04
C TRP A 163 20.53 2.81 -10.60
N ALA A 164 21.03 3.73 -9.77
CA ALA A 164 22.05 4.70 -10.21
C ALA A 164 23.35 3.99 -10.65
N LEU A 165 23.81 2.99 -9.88
CA LEU A 165 24.98 2.18 -10.24
C LEU A 165 24.81 1.45 -11.58
N ILE A 166 23.61 0.94 -11.86
CA ILE A 166 23.34 0.23 -13.11
C ILE A 166 23.17 1.20 -14.28
N GLN A 167 22.26 2.17 -14.15
CA GLN A 167 21.83 3.01 -15.28
C GLN A 167 22.84 4.11 -15.61
N GLN A 168 23.51 4.68 -14.60
CA GLN A 168 24.48 5.75 -14.77
C GLN A 168 25.92 5.24 -14.63
N GLY A 169 26.14 4.27 -13.75
CA GLY A 169 27.46 3.67 -13.52
C GLY A 169 27.83 2.54 -14.50
N GLY A 170 26.86 1.98 -15.23
CA GLY A 170 27.09 0.90 -16.19
C GLY A 170 27.42 -0.46 -15.56
N LEU A 171 27.19 -0.64 -14.25
CA LEU A 171 27.40 -1.92 -13.57
C LEU A 171 26.29 -2.90 -13.92
N ASP A 172 26.60 -4.19 -13.86
CA ASP A 172 25.55 -5.21 -13.84
C ASP A 172 24.87 -5.31 -12.47
N ALA A 173 23.74 -6.01 -12.41
CA ALA A 173 22.97 -6.16 -11.17
C ALA A 173 23.74 -6.85 -10.04
N LYS A 174 24.59 -7.83 -10.37
CA LYS A 174 25.35 -8.61 -9.38
C LYS A 174 26.50 -7.80 -8.81
N GLU A 175 27.14 -6.99 -9.64
CA GLU A 175 28.19 -6.04 -9.26
C GLU A 175 27.62 -4.93 -8.37
N ALA A 176 26.48 -4.36 -8.75
CA ALA A 176 25.81 -3.34 -7.96
C ALA A 176 25.39 -3.88 -6.58
N GLU A 177 24.82 -5.09 -6.52
CA GLU A 177 24.46 -5.76 -5.26
C GLU A 177 25.69 -6.01 -4.38
N LYS A 178 26.78 -6.53 -4.98
CA LYS A 178 28.04 -6.77 -4.26
C LYS A 178 28.64 -5.49 -3.70
N LEU A 179 28.57 -4.39 -4.44
CA LEU A 179 29.08 -3.09 -4.00
C LEU A 179 28.26 -2.51 -2.85
N LEU A 180 26.94 -2.68 -2.89
CA LEU A 180 26.04 -2.21 -1.83
C LEU A 180 26.00 -3.15 -0.62
N SER A 181 26.49 -4.38 -0.74
CA SER A 181 26.53 -5.35 0.36
C SER A 181 27.37 -4.84 1.52
N GLY A 182 26.82 -4.88 2.74
CA GLY A 182 27.48 -4.41 3.96
C GLY A 182 27.54 -2.89 4.14
N THR A 183 27.10 -2.11 3.15
CA THR A 183 27.09 -0.65 3.27
C THR A 183 25.98 -0.15 4.20
N LEU A 184 26.24 0.95 4.91
CA LEU A 184 25.29 1.66 5.74
C LEU A 184 24.48 2.68 4.93
N ALA A 185 23.58 3.41 5.60
CA ALA A 185 22.79 4.46 4.95
C ALA A 185 23.67 5.65 4.50
N ALA A 186 24.66 6.04 5.31
CA ALA A 186 25.58 7.13 4.99
C ALA A 186 26.38 6.82 3.72
N ASP A 187 26.93 5.61 3.61
CA ASP A 187 27.70 5.16 2.45
C ASP A 187 26.86 5.22 1.16
N LYS A 188 25.58 4.82 1.21
CA LYS A 188 24.67 4.90 0.05
C LYS A 188 24.42 6.34 -0.38
N ASN A 189 24.25 7.26 0.58
CA ASN A 189 24.11 8.68 0.30
C ASN A 189 25.39 9.24 -0.32
N GLU A 190 26.56 8.84 0.18
CA GLU A 190 27.85 9.26 -0.37
C GLU A 190 28.07 8.71 -1.79
N ILE A 191 27.72 7.45 -2.05
CA ILE A 191 27.77 6.87 -3.41
C ILE A 191 26.90 7.68 -4.37
N LEU A 192 25.65 7.98 -3.99
CA LEU A 192 24.71 8.77 -4.78
C LEU A 192 25.26 10.18 -5.08
N PHE A 193 25.76 10.86 -4.06
CA PHE A 193 26.22 12.24 -4.20
C PHE A 193 27.54 12.31 -4.97
N SER A 194 28.57 11.59 -4.53
CA SER A 194 29.93 11.71 -5.08
C SER A 194 30.04 11.18 -6.50
N ARG A 195 29.37 10.06 -6.83
CA ARG A 195 29.49 9.44 -8.16
C ARG A 195 28.46 9.93 -9.16
N PHE A 196 27.24 10.23 -8.70
CA PHE A 196 26.10 10.50 -9.57
C PHE A 196 25.54 11.92 -9.41
N GLN A 197 26.08 12.72 -8.49
CA GLN A 197 25.58 14.06 -8.16
C GLN A 197 24.10 14.05 -7.76
N VAL A 198 23.62 12.92 -7.22
CA VAL A 198 22.25 12.73 -6.75
C VAL A 198 22.20 13.02 -5.25
N ASN A 199 21.48 14.07 -4.86
CA ASN A 199 21.17 14.33 -3.46
C ASN A 199 19.85 13.62 -3.11
N TYR A 200 19.94 12.51 -2.38
CA TYR A 200 18.76 11.72 -1.98
C TYR A 200 17.71 12.53 -1.22
N ASN A 201 18.10 13.58 -0.48
CA ASN A 201 17.13 14.43 0.22
C ASN A 201 16.25 15.25 -0.73
N ASN A 202 16.67 15.42 -1.99
CA ASN A 202 15.88 16.11 -3.01
C ASN A 202 14.98 15.16 -3.81
N GLU A 203 15.06 13.84 -3.58
CA GLU A 203 14.11 12.90 -4.18
C GLU A 203 12.69 13.22 -3.73
N PRO A 204 11.68 13.00 -4.59
CA PRO A 204 10.27 13.23 -4.26
C PRO A 204 9.85 12.57 -2.93
N GLU A 205 9.10 13.30 -2.10
CA GLU A 205 8.65 12.81 -0.79
C GLU A 205 7.86 11.50 -0.89
N ILE A 206 7.04 11.33 -1.93
CA ILE A 206 6.28 10.10 -2.16
C ILE A 206 7.18 8.85 -2.26
N PHE A 207 8.40 8.99 -2.80
CA PHE A 207 9.36 7.89 -2.89
C PHE A 207 10.05 7.63 -1.55
N LYS A 208 10.36 8.70 -0.80
CA LYS A 208 11.10 8.60 0.48
C LYS A 208 10.22 8.25 1.68
N LYS A 209 8.94 8.62 1.64
CA LYS A 209 8.02 8.62 2.79
C LYS A 209 6.73 7.85 2.57
N GLY A 210 6.50 7.35 1.35
CA GLY A 210 5.25 6.69 0.98
C GLY A 210 4.09 7.67 0.84
N SER A 211 2.88 7.14 0.91
CA SER A 211 1.63 7.90 0.79
C SER A 211 0.69 7.61 1.95
N VAL A 212 0.07 8.66 2.49
CA VAL A 212 -0.96 8.56 3.53
C VAL A 212 -2.29 9.00 2.92
N VAL A 213 -3.33 8.20 3.10
CA VAL A 213 -4.71 8.54 2.76
C VAL A 213 -5.52 8.52 4.05
N PHE A 214 -6.19 9.62 4.34
CA PHE A 214 -7.03 9.76 5.52
C PHE A 214 -8.26 10.60 5.16
N ARG A 215 -9.28 10.53 6.01
CA ARG A 215 -10.47 11.38 5.91
C ARG A 215 -10.21 12.65 6.70
N ASP A 216 -10.34 13.79 6.03
CA ASP A 216 -10.37 15.07 6.70
C ASP A 216 -11.78 15.30 7.25
N TYR A 217 -11.89 15.49 8.56
CA TYR A 217 -13.16 15.76 9.22
C TYR A 217 -13.17 17.23 9.60
N GLU A 218 -13.89 18.04 8.82
CA GLU A 218 -14.22 19.40 9.27
C GLU A 218 -15.24 19.30 10.41
N LEU A 219 -14.87 19.85 11.57
CA LEU A 219 -15.81 20.08 12.65
C LEU A 219 -16.73 21.22 12.22
N VAL A 220 -17.91 20.88 11.72
CA VAL A 220 -18.94 21.89 11.46
C VAL A 220 -19.55 22.27 12.80
N ASP A 221 -19.35 23.53 13.21
CA ASP A 221 -20.05 24.07 14.37
C ASP A 221 -21.57 23.92 14.14
N PRO A 222 -22.35 23.42 15.13
CA PRO A 222 -23.79 23.14 14.98
C PRO A 222 -24.70 24.37 14.74
N GLY A 223 -24.16 25.49 14.25
CA GLY A 223 -24.90 26.73 13.97
C GLY A 223 -24.62 27.39 12.61
N HIS A 224 -23.77 26.83 11.74
CA HIS A 224 -23.52 27.42 10.42
C HIS A 224 -24.46 26.82 9.36
N ASN A 225 -25.69 27.32 9.30
CA ASN A 225 -26.53 27.19 8.12
C ASN A 225 -25.92 28.07 7.01
N SER A 226 -25.13 27.46 6.12
CA SER A 226 -24.77 28.06 4.85
C SER A 226 -26.07 28.35 4.10
N SER A 227 -26.44 29.63 4.03
CA SER A 227 -27.49 30.08 3.14
C SER A 227 -27.06 29.73 1.72
N ILE A 228 -27.78 28.79 1.11
CA ILE A 228 -27.66 28.49 -0.31
C ILE A 228 -28.23 29.72 -1.04
N SER A 229 -27.35 30.64 -1.40
CA SER A 229 -27.64 31.65 -2.41
C SER A 229 -27.62 30.98 -3.79
N THR A 230 -28.67 31.30 -4.55
CA THR A 230 -29.13 30.70 -5.80
C THR A 230 -28.19 30.90 -6.97
#